data_AF-A0A7J4J8J5-F1
#
_entry.id   AF-A0A7J4J8J5-F1
#
_cell.length_a   1.000
_cell.length_b   1.000
_cell.length_c   1.000
_cell.angle_alpha   90.00
_cell.angle_beta   90.00
_cell.angle_gamma   90.00
#
_symmetry.space_group_name_H-M   'P 1'
#
loop_
_entity.id
_entity.type
_entity.pdbx_description
1 polymer ?
#
loop_
_entity_poly.entity_id
_entity_poly.type
_entity_poly.pdbx_seq_one_letter_code
_entity_poly.pdbx_strand_id
1 'polypeptide(L)' 'MMQLYDEKIFKKYADAFEALAEYDRTGKLQRLNYKQRIDITIDSKLLRKLKEYCTANGLKLSQFIESQMRFALGS' A
#
# COMPACT_ATOMS: atom_id res chain seq x y z
N MET A 1 36.23 -13.63 7.29
CA MET A 1 35.55 -13.02 8.46
C MET A 1 34.10 -12.74 8.07
N MET A 2 33.22 -13.71 8.22
CA MET A 2 31.78 -13.52 7.99
C MET A 2 31.19 -13.11 9.34
N GLN A 3 30.94 -11.81 9.51
CA GLN A 3 30.35 -11.28 10.74
C GLN A 3 28.98 -11.93 10.96
N LEU A 4 28.74 -12.45 12.16
CA LEU A 4 27.44 -12.95 12.61
C LEU A 4 26.46 -11.78 12.55
N TYR A 5 25.70 -11.69 11.47
CA TYR A 5 24.61 -10.73 11.34
C TYR A 5 23.50 -11.13 12.30
N ASP A 6 23.22 -10.28 13.27
CA ASP A 6 22.17 -10.50 14.25
C ASP A 6 20.81 -10.56 13.53
N GLU A 7 20.21 -11.75 13.44
CA GLU A 7 18.91 -11.98 12.77
C GLU A 7 17.82 -11.02 13.25
N LYS A 8 17.93 -10.53 14.50
CA LYS A 8 17.01 -9.55 15.06
C LYS A 8 17.04 -8.23 14.32
N ILE A 9 18.22 -7.78 13.86
CA ILE A 9 18.38 -6.55 13.08
C ILE A 9 17.75 -6.73 11.70
N PHE A 10 17.98 -7.87 11.05
CA PHE A 10 17.38 -8.17 9.76
C PHE A 10 15.85 -8.21 9.81
N LYS A 11 15.28 -8.86 10.83
CA LYS A 11 13.82 -8.88 11.01
C LYS A 11 13.26 -7.49 11.34
N LYS A 12 13.95 -6.72 12.17
CA LYS A 12 13.49 -5.40 12.60
C LYS A 12 13.50 -4.35 11.48
N TYR A 13 14.40 -4.49 10.51
CA TYR A 13 14.60 -3.54 9.43
C TYR A 13 14.43 -4.15 8.04
N ALA A 14 13.65 -5.24 7.93
CA ALA A 14 13.45 -5.99 6.69
C ALA A 14 13.05 -5.06 5.52
N ASP A 15 12.10 -4.17 5.76
CA ASP A 15 11.60 -3.19 4.77
C ASP A 15 12.71 -2.25 4.27
N ALA A 16 13.64 -1.86 5.15
CA ALA A 16 14.76 -1.01 4.78
C ALA A 16 15.78 -1.76 3.91
N PHE A 17 16.03 -3.04 4.22
CA PHE A 17 16.89 -3.89 3.40
C PHE A 17 16.27 -4.20 2.03
N GLU A 18 14.96 -4.42 1.97
CA GLU A 18 14.23 -4.62 0.71
C GLU A 18 14.26 -3.36 -0.15
N ALA A 19 14.07 -2.18 0.46
CA ALA A 19 14.20 -0.89 -0.23
C ALA A 19 15.62 -0.65 -0.78
N LEU A 20 16.66 -1.08 -0.07
CA LEU A 20 18.05 -1.01 -0.53
C LEU A 20 18.33 -1.99 -1.66
N ALA A 21 17.80 -3.22 -1.61
CA ALA A 21 17.93 -4.19 -2.69
C ALA A 21 17.26 -3.72 -4.00
N GLU A 22 16.10 -3.07 -3.89
CA GLU A 22 15.43 -2.45 -5.03
C GLU A 22 16.19 -1.21 -5.56
N TYR A 23 16.90 -0.47 -4.70
CA TYR A 23 17.78 0.62 -5.14
C TYR A 23 18.94 0.09 -6.00
N ASP A 24 19.61 -0.97 -5.56
CA ASP A 24 20.71 -1.58 -6.32
C ASP A 24 20.24 -2.05 -7.71
N ARG A 25 18.99 -2.51 -7.82
CA ARG A 25 18.40 -2.95 -9.09
C ARG A 25 17.98 -1.79 -10.00
N THR A 26 17.44 -0.70 -9.44
CA THR A 26 16.73 0.34 -10.20
C THR A 26 17.39 1.71 -10.22
N GLY A 27 18.41 1.91 -9.37
CA GLY A 27 19.06 3.21 -9.12
C GLY A 27 18.17 4.22 -8.40
N LYS A 28 17.02 3.82 -7.86
CA LYS A 28 16.05 4.73 -7.22
C LYS A 28 15.56 4.20 -5.87
N LEU A 29 15.78 4.98 -4.81
CA LEU A 29 15.32 4.64 -3.47
C LEU A 29 13.81 4.85 -3.45
N GLN A 30 13.04 3.79 -3.23
CA GLN A 30 11.60 3.93 -3.02
C GLN A 30 11.38 4.76 -1.76
N ARG A 31 10.54 5.80 -1.84
CA ARG A 31 10.19 6.60 -0.66
C ARG A 31 9.53 5.66 0.34
N LEU A 32 10.00 5.63 1.59
CA LEU A 32 9.46 4.78 2.67
C LEU A 32 7.93 4.91 2.84
N ASN A 33 7.35 6.05 2.45
CA ASN A 33 5.90 6.29 2.40
C ASN A 33 5.31 6.04 1.00
N TYR A 34 5.73 4.99 0.31
CA TYR A 34 5.12 4.65 -0.97
C TYR A 34 3.73 4.06 -0.70
N LYS A 35 2.69 4.71 -1.23
CA LYS A 35 1.34 4.12 -1.18
C LYS A 35 1.39 2.79 -1.91
N GLN A 36 1.20 1.69 -1.18
CA GLN A 36 1.05 0.37 -1.79
C GLN A 36 -0.19 0.38 -2.67
N ARG A 37 -0.08 -0.17 -3.88
CA ARG A 37 -1.22 -0.37 -4.77
C ARG A 37 -1.87 -1.70 -4.41
N ILE A 38 -3.19 -1.67 -4.30
CA ILE A 38 -4.00 -2.86 -4.06
C ILE A 38 -4.98 -2.96 -5.22
N ASP A 39 -4.96 -4.10 -5.91
CA ASP A 39 -5.95 -4.41 -6.92
C ASP A 39 -7.14 -5.11 -6.24
N ILE A 40 -8.35 -4.58 -6.46
CA ILE A 40 -9.57 -5.03 -5.78
C ILE A 40 -10.59 -5.40 -6.84
N THR A 41 -11.19 -6.58 -6.70
CA THR A 41 -12.30 -7.01 -7.54
C THR A 41 -13.62 -6.63 -6.87
N ILE A 42 -14.51 -5.98 -7.62
CA ILE A 42 -15.83 -5.52 -7.14
C ILE A 42 -16.88 -6.02 -8.12
N ASP A 43 -18.02 -6.49 -7.62
CA ASP A 43 -19.17 -6.83 -8.46
C ASP A 43 -19.59 -5.64 -9.34
N SER A 44 -19.96 -5.93 -10.58
CA SER A 44 -20.28 -4.93 -11.60
C SER A 44 -21.47 -4.03 -11.22
N LYS A 45 -22.53 -4.59 -10.60
CA LYS A 45 -23.71 -3.81 -10.18
C LYS A 45 -23.37 -2.93 -9.00
N LEU A 46 -22.57 -3.44 -8.06
CA LEU A 46 -22.09 -2.67 -6.92
C LEU A 46 -21.16 -1.53 -7.35
N LEU A 47 -20.22 -1.79 -8.26
CA LEU A 47 -19.31 -0.78 -8.79
C LEU A 47 -20.09 0.38 -9.45
N ARG A 48 -21.14 0.07 -10.21
CA ARG A 48 -22.00 1.10 -10.81
C ARG A 48 -22.65 2.00 -9.76
N LYS A 49 -23.29 1.40 -8.75
CA LYS A 49 -23.93 2.14 -7.65
C LYS A 49 -22.93 2.98 -6.86
N LEU A 50 -21.73 2.45 -6.62
CA LEU A 50 -20.65 3.18 -5.94
C LEU A 50 -20.21 4.39 -6.76
N LYS A 51 -20.05 4.24 -8.07
CA LYS A 51 -19.71 5.36 -8.96
C LYS A 51 -20.79 6.44 -8.92
N GLU A 52 -22.06 6.06 -9.07
CA GLU A 52 -23.20 6.99 -8.99
C GLU A 52 -23.22 7.75 -7.66
N TYR A 53 -23.05 7.04 -6.55
CA TYR A 53 -22.97 7.63 -5.22
C TYR A 53 -21.79 8.62 -5.10
N CYS A 54 -20.59 8.22 -5.52
CA CYS A 54 -19.41 9.08 -5.45
C CYS A 54 -19.58 10.33 -6.33
N THR A 55 -20.13 10.20 -7.54
CA THR A 55 -20.40 11.33 -8.43
C THR A 55 -21.42 12.29 -7.82
N ALA A 56 -22.51 11.78 -7.25
CA ALA A 56 -23.55 12.60 -6.62
C ALA A 56 -23.03 13.39 -5.41
N ASN A 57 -22.02 12.87 -4.70
CA ASN A 57 -21.45 13.48 -3.50
C ASN A 57 -20.10 14.20 -3.76
N GLY A 58 -19.65 14.31 -5.02
CA GLY A 58 -18.36 14.94 -5.37
C GLY A 58 -17.13 14.21 -4.82
N LEU A 59 -17.24 12.89 -4.57
CA LEU A 59 -16.18 12.07 -3.99
C LEU A 59 -15.38 11.35 -5.07
N LYS A 60 -14.07 11.17 -4.84
CA LYS A 60 -13.26 10.25 -5.66
C LYS A 60 -13.47 8.83 -5.16
N LEU A 61 -13.78 7.91 -6.08
CA LEU A 61 -14.04 6.50 -5.76
C LEU A 61 -12.88 5.86 -4.96
N SER A 62 -11.63 6.13 -5.33
CA SER A 62 -10.45 5.60 -4.63
C SER A 62 -10.35 6.11 -3.19
N GLN A 63 -10.64 7.39 -2.95
CA GLN A 63 -10.62 7.98 -1.61
C GLN A 63 -11.76 7.44 -0.75
N PHE A 64 -12.93 7.23 -1.36
CA PHE A 64 -14.06 6.62 -0.67
C PHE A 64 -13.75 5.18 -0.26
N ILE A 65 -13.19 4.37 -1.16
CA ILE A 65 -12.76 3.00 -0.83
C ILE A 65 -11.71 3.01 0.28
N GLU A 66 -10.69 3.88 0.17
CA GLU A 66 -9.64 4.02 1.20
C GLU A 66 -10.23 4.40 2.57
N SER A 67 -11.23 5.30 2.62
CA SER A 67 -11.86 5.70 3.89
C SER A 67 -12.69 4.59 4.52
N GLN A 68 -13.43 3.82 3.70
CA GLN A 68 -14.18 2.67 4.19
C GLN A 68 -13.26 1.56 4.70
N MET A 69 -12.12 1.32 4.02
CA MET A 69 -11.13 0.34 4.48
C MET A 69 -10.51 0.76 5.82
N ARG A 70 -10.15 2.03 6.00
CA ARG A 70 -9.64 2.54 7.29
C ARG A 70 -10.66 2.37 8.41
N PHE A 71 -11.93 2.74 8.14
CA PHE A 71 -13.01 2.56 9.10
C PHE A 71 -13.19 1.09 9.51
N ALA A 72 -13.17 0.17 8.54
CA ALA A 72 -13.32 -1.26 8.80
C ALA A 72 -12.14 -1.86 9.59
N LEU A 73 -10.94 -1.34 9.40
CA LEU A 73 -9.72 -1.79 10.09
C LEU A 73 -9.54 -1.15 11.47
N GLY A 74 -10.42 -0.25 11.89
CA GLY A 74 -10.36 0.41 13.19
C GLY A 74 -9.15 1.36 13.36
N SER A 75 -8.65 1.89 12.24
CA SER A 75 -7.46 2.74 12.16
C SER A 75 -7.77 4.19 11.80
#